data_AF-T2IG54-F1
#
_entry.id   AF-T2IG54-F1
#
_cell.length_a   1.000
_cell.length_b   1.000
_cell.length_c   1.000
_cell.angle_alpha   90.00
_cell.angle_beta   90.00
_cell.angle_gamma   90.00
#
_symmetry.space_group_name_H-M   'P 1'
#
loop_
_entity.id
_entity.type
_entity.pdbx_description
1 polymer ?
#
loop_
_entity_poly.entity_id
_entity_poly.type
_entity_poly.pdbx_seq_one_letter_code
_entity_poly.pdbx_strand_id
1 'polypeptide(L)'
;MTASSDNYPKVLIRPVQYRDLDWLEGITTETNQTAPNSVFFAEQLQQTKRWFGVLKFLSWFPNSLRDHFRVYVAESPQQSDPRLKRLKGFIHISPFNMGRSTWRVEKVMVACDQGQPELLTNPKGVGSQLLRYCLEAVWEARTWVLEVNINEKNTLALYRQNGFQPLAQLTYWLLEPTLLQTLAQQNSELPNLLPVSNADAQLLYQLDCVSMPPLLRQVFDRNSQDFKTHFLMGLCSKWQQWLNQTEVAQGYVFEPQRKAAIGYFKLTLSKNGSQPHQAQLIVHPAYTWLYPKLLAQMAQIVQKFPSQGLELISADYQHEREEYLEKLGASPIENTLLMSRSVWHKLKEAKLEGLHLSDMLQGLQAVPRTPIPTRFSWVKEPINLSEKNQIDSQKYRHQDNNNSFKSSEKIDKGSK
;
A
#
# COMPACT_ATOMS: atom_id res chain seq x y z
N MET A 1 39.63 -0.33 -31.45
CA MET A 1 38.40 -0.05 -32.24
C MET A 1 37.30 0.34 -31.27
N THR A 2 37.08 1.64 -31.12
CA THR A 2 36.06 2.22 -30.23
C THR A 2 34.71 2.19 -30.94
N ALA A 3 33.81 1.32 -30.50
CA ALA A 3 32.43 1.29 -30.98
C ALA A 3 31.73 2.59 -30.53
N SER A 4 31.37 3.42 -31.51
CA SER A 4 30.59 4.65 -31.39
C SER A 4 29.28 4.43 -30.63
N SER A 5 29.08 5.20 -29.55
CA SER A 5 28.04 5.02 -28.54
C SER A 5 26.68 5.68 -28.81
N ASP A 6 26.43 6.23 -30.00
CA ASP A 6 25.40 7.28 -30.17
C ASP A 6 24.21 6.94 -31.08
N ASN A 7 24.00 5.68 -31.46
CA ASN A 7 22.98 5.32 -32.46
C ASN A 7 21.57 5.00 -31.91
N TYR A 8 21.18 5.52 -30.75
CA TYR A 8 19.81 5.35 -30.24
C TYR A 8 19.05 6.67 -30.30
N PRO A 9 17.83 6.68 -30.87
CA PRO A 9 17.04 7.90 -30.97
C PRO A 9 16.74 8.41 -29.56
N LYS A 10 17.09 9.67 -29.30
CA LYS A 10 16.79 10.35 -28.05
C LYS A 10 15.27 10.54 -27.97
N VAL A 11 14.62 9.78 -27.11
CA VAL A 11 13.17 9.84 -26.90
C VAL A 11 12.85 11.02 -25.99
N LEU A 12 11.87 11.82 -26.37
CA LEU A 12 11.33 12.88 -25.52
C LEU A 12 10.21 12.29 -24.66
N ILE A 13 10.37 12.31 -23.34
CA ILE A 13 9.36 11.82 -22.40
C ILE A 13 8.60 13.02 -21.84
N ARG A 14 7.27 12.99 -21.91
CA ARG A 14 6.41 14.06 -21.41
C ARG A 14 5.13 13.52 -20.77
N PRO A 15 4.45 14.31 -19.92
CA PRO A 15 3.11 13.96 -19.43
C PRO A 15 2.11 13.77 -20.60
N VAL A 16 1.14 12.89 -20.39
CA VAL A 16 0.05 12.64 -21.34
C VAL A 16 -0.76 13.92 -21.62
N GLN A 17 -1.14 14.11 -22.89
CA GLN A 17 -2.04 15.16 -23.34
C GLN A 17 -3.34 14.56 -23.86
N TYR A 18 -4.42 15.36 -23.92
CA TYR A 18 -5.73 14.91 -24.37
C TYR A 18 -5.68 14.20 -25.74
N ARG A 19 -4.89 14.74 -26.68
CA ARG A 19 -4.71 14.16 -28.03
C ARG A 19 -4.09 12.75 -28.05
N ASP A 20 -3.40 12.37 -26.98
CA ASP A 20 -2.73 11.08 -26.90
C ASP A 20 -3.69 9.98 -26.41
N LEU A 21 -4.84 10.34 -25.84
CA LEU A 21 -5.78 9.37 -25.23
C LEU A 21 -6.36 8.40 -26.26
N ASP A 22 -6.59 8.84 -27.50
CA ASP A 22 -7.08 7.97 -28.59
C ASP A 22 -6.04 6.92 -28.97
N TRP A 23 -4.77 7.34 -29.05
CA TRP A 23 -3.66 6.43 -29.32
C TRP A 23 -3.44 5.44 -28.18
N LEU A 24 -3.52 5.91 -26.93
CA LEU A 24 -3.40 5.06 -25.74
C LEU A 24 -4.48 3.98 -25.70
N GLU A 25 -5.71 4.31 -26.07
CA GLU A 25 -6.80 3.33 -26.12
C GLU A 25 -6.54 2.29 -27.20
N GLY A 26 -6.09 2.73 -28.39
CA GLY A 26 -5.73 1.85 -29.50
C GLY A 26 -4.64 0.84 -29.13
N ILE A 27 -3.50 1.32 -28.62
CA ILE A 27 -2.38 0.44 -28.24
C ILE A 27 -2.76 -0.51 -27.10
N THR A 28 -3.60 -0.09 -26.16
CA THR A 28 -4.08 -1.01 -25.12
C THR A 28 -4.98 -2.08 -25.71
N THR A 29 -5.94 -1.71 -26.54
CA THR A 29 -6.91 -2.65 -27.13
C THR A 29 -6.24 -3.70 -28.02
N GLU A 30 -5.22 -3.28 -28.78
CA GLU A 30 -4.41 -4.18 -29.62
C GLU A 30 -3.60 -5.21 -28.82
N THR A 31 -3.29 -4.92 -27.56
CA THR A 31 -2.44 -5.78 -26.71
C THR A 31 -3.24 -6.50 -25.60
N ASN A 32 -4.55 -6.30 -25.50
CA ASN A 32 -5.42 -6.72 -24.37
C ASN A 32 -5.68 -8.23 -24.25
N GLN A 33 -4.88 -9.10 -24.86
CA GLN A 33 -5.16 -10.55 -24.85
C GLN A 33 -4.65 -11.30 -23.61
N THR A 34 -4.07 -10.65 -22.57
CA THR A 34 -3.37 -11.43 -21.53
C THR A 34 -3.38 -10.92 -20.07
N ALA A 35 -3.92 -9.72 -19.74
CA ALA A 35 -3.87 -9.23 -18.35
C ALA A 35 -5.16 -8.52 -17.87
N PRO A 36 -5.69 -8.80 -16.65
CA PRO A 36 -6.91 -8.19 -16.11
C PRO A 36 -6.77 -6.68 -15.87
N ASN A 37 -5.57 -6.20 -15.52
CA ASN A 37 -5.27 -4.76 -15.35
C ASN A 37 -5.45 -3.95 -16.64
N SER A 38 -5.50 -4.60 -17.80
CA SER A 38 -5.62 -3.96 -19.11
C SER A 38 -7.04 -3.49 -19.43
N VAL A 39 -8.05 -4.23 -18.95
CA VAL A 39 -9.48 -3.90 -19.10
C VAL A 39 -9.84 -2.73 -18.18
N PHE A 40 -9.41 -2.76 -16.92
CA PHE A 40 -9.63 -1.67 -15.97
C PHE A 40 -8.99 -0.35 -16.43
N PHE A 41 -7.77 -0.39 -16.99
CA PHE A 41 -7.13 0.81 -17.53
C PHE A 41 -7.81 1.35 -18.79
N ALA A 42 -8.30 0.49 -19.69
CA ALA A 42 -9.06 0.93 -20.87
C ALA A 42 -10.38 1.60 -20.48
N GLU A 43 -11.10 1.04 -19.51
CA GLU A 43 -12.31 1.64 -18.93
C GLU A 43 -11.98 2.97 -18.23
N GLN A 44 -10.91 3.02 -17.44
CA GLN A 44 -10.43 4.25 -16.80
C GLN A 44 -10.05 5.31 -17.83
N LEU A 45 -9.48 4.93 -18.97
CA LEU A 45 -9.09 5.83 -20.05
C LEU A 45 -10.32 6.40 -20.77
N GLN A 46 -11.34 5.59 -21.06
CA GLN A 46 -12.62 6.05 -21.61
C GLN A 46 -13.34 7.00 -20.66
N GLN A 47 -13.28 6.75 -19.35
CA GLN A 47 -13.84 7.63 -18.33
C GLN A 47 -13.06 8.95 -18.22
N THR A 48 -11.74 8.86 -18.29
CA THR A 48 -10.85 10.02 -18.26
C THR A 48 -11.06 10.91 -19.47
N LYS A 49 -11.35 10.35 -20.67
CA LYS A 49 -11.77 11.13 -21.85
C LYS A 49 -13.01 11.99 -21.58
N ARG A 50 -14.04 11.41 -20.96
CA ARG A 50 -15.30 12.11 -20.68
C ARG A 50 -15.13 13.29 -19.70
N TRP A 51 -14.17 13.19 -18.78
CA TRP A 51 -13.97 14.18 -17.71
C TRP A 51 -12.64 14.93 -17.80
N PHE A 52 -11.89 14.79 -18.90
CA PHE A 52 -10.53 15.32 -19.01
C PHE A 52 -10.49 16.84 -18.82
N GLY A 53 -11.49 17.57 -19.34
CA GLY A 53 -11.60 19.02 -19.18
C GLY A 53 -11.77 19.44 -17.71
N VAL A 54 -12.62 18.73 -16.97
CA VAL A 54 -12.88 18.96 -15.54
C VAL A 54 -11.67 18.55 -14.70
N LEU A 55 -11.06 17.40 -15.00
CA LEU A 55 -9.84 16.92 -14.36
C LEU A 55 -8.66 17.86 -14.59
N LYS A 56 -8.52 18.43 -15.79
CA LYS A 56 -7.48 19.42 -16.13
C LYS A 56 -7.72 20.78 -15.48
N PHE A 57 -8.97 21.14 -15.17
CA PHE A 57 -9.31 22.32 -14.38
C PHE A 57 -9.08 22.09 -12.86
N LEU A 58 -9.40 20.90 -12.35
CA LEU A 58 -9.18 20.51 -10.95
C LEU A 58 -7.71 20.26 -10.60
N SER A 59 -6.96 19.61 -11.50
CA SER A 59 -6.05 20.39 -12.32
C SER A 59 -5.34 21.51 -11.61
N TRP A 60 -5.76 22.76 -11.75
CA TRP A 60 -5.06 23.92 -11.23
C TRP A 60 -5.06 24.09 -9.71
N PHE A 61 -5.84 23.28 -8.97
CA PHE A 61 -5.82 23.27 -7.51
C PHE A 61 -4.91 22.15 -6.98
N PRO A 62 -4.30 22.29 -5.80
CA PRO A 62 -3.51 21.23 -5.16
C PRO A 62 -4.43 20.10 -4.68
N ASN A 63 -4.88 19.26 -5.62
CA ASN A 63 -5.84 18.18 -5.38
C ASN A 63 -5.18 16.81 -5.53
N SER A 64 -5.57 15.85 -4.67
CA SER A 64 -5.14 14.45 -4.68
C SER A 64 -5.45 13.71 -5.99
N LEU A 65 -6.36 14.24 -6.82
CA LEU A 65 -6.72 13.67 -8.13
C LEU A 65 -5.63 13.84 -9.19
N ARG A 66 -4.69 14.80 -9.03
CA ARG A 66 -3.51 14.91 -9.92
C ARG A 66 -2.61 13.68 -9.82
N ASP A 67 -2.58 13.04 -8.65
CA ASP A 67 -1.69 11.92 -8.39
C ASP A 67 -2.28 10.58 -8.80
N HIS A 68 -3.61 10.49 -8.97
CA HIS A 68 -4.30 9.26 -9.38
C HIS A 68 -4.08 8.86 -10.85
N PHE A 69 -3.62 9.79 -11.70
CA PHE A 69 -3.45 9.55 -13.13
C PHE A 69 -2.15 10.19 -13.63
N ARG A 70 -1.00 9.59 -13.28
CA ARG A 70 0.31 10.00 -13.81
C ARG A 70 0.72 9.09 -14.94
N VAL A 71 0.43 9.52 -16.15
CA VAL A 71 0.83 8.82 -17.38
C VAL A 71 1.88 9.65 -18.11
N TYR A 72 3.00 9.02 -18.45
CA TYR A 72 4.04 9.60 -19.30
C TYR A 72 4.08 8.88 -20.63
N VAL A 73 4.31 9.64 -21.69
CA VAL A 73 4.37 9.15 -23.06
C VAL A 73 5.75 9.45 -23.63
N ALA A 74 6.30 8.48 -24.36
CA ALA A 74 7.53 8.58 -25.11
C ALA A 74 7.24 9.02 -26.55
N GLU A 75 7.82 10.14 -26.97
CA GLU A 75 7.78 10.65 -28.33
C GLU A 75 9.15 10.50 -29.01
N SER A 76 9.15 10.08 -30.27
CA SER A 76 10.35 10.12 -31.11
C SER A 76 10.05 10.89 -32.41
N PRO A 77 10.99 11.72 -32.91
CA PRO A 77 10.84 12.36 -34.20
C PRO A 77 10.77 11.29 -35.31
N GLN A 78 9.83 11.44 -36.22
CA GLN A 78 9.68 10.49 -37.32
C GLN A 78 10.83 10.68 -38.33
N GLN A 79 11.44 9.57 -38.76
CA GLN A 79 12.60 9.58 -39.66
C GLN A 79 12.28 10.15 -41.05
N SER A 80 11.02 10.11 -41.47
CA SER A 80 10.53 10.64 -42.75
C SER A 80 10.12 12.12 -42.70
N ASP A 81 9.75 12.65 -41.53
CA ASP A 81 9.48 14.08 -41.33
C ASP A 81 9.76 14.46 -39.86
N PRO A 82 10.81 15.24 -39.57
CA PRO A 82 11.16 15.64 -38.21
C PRO A 82 10.11 16.54 -37.53
N ARG A 83 9.12 17.06 -38.27
CA ARG A 83 7.99 17.81 -37.70
C ARG A 83 6.88 16.89 -37.18
N LEU A 84 6.79 15.66 -37.71
CA LEU A 84 5.84 14.67 -37.24
C LEU A 84 6.43 13.89 -36.06
N LYS A 85 5.74 13.97 -34.93
CA LYS A 85 6.10 13.26 -33.70
C LYS A 85 5.28 12.00 -33.62
N ARG A 86 5.94 10.86 -33.48
CA ARG A 86 5.27 9.57 -33.29
C ARG A 86 5.39 9.14 -31.83
N LEU A 87 4.26 8.72 -31.26
CA LEU A 87 4.22 8.09 -29.95
C LEU A 87 4.82 6.69 -30.05
N LYS A 88 5.76 6.38 -29.15
CA LYS A 88 6.54 5.14 -29.14
C LYS A 88 6.24 4.25 -27.94
N GLY A 89 5.62 4.78 -26.90
CA GLY A 89 5.30 4.02 -25.70
C GLY A 89 4.73 4.90 -24.61
N PHE A 90 4.22 4.27 -23.55
CA PHE A 90 3.76 4.97 -22.37
C PHE A 90 4.03 4.17 -21.10
N ILE A 91 4.03 4.88 -19.98
CA ILE A 91 4.09 4.32 -18.64
C ILE A 91 3.02 4.97 -17.77
N HIS A 92 2.28 4.14 -17.04
CA HIS A 92 1.31 4.55 -16.05
C HIS A 92 1.84 4.23 -14.65
N ILE A 93 1.87 5.25 -13.79
CA ILE A 93 2.30 5.13 -12.40
C ILE A 93 1.27 5.76 -11.46
N SER A 94 1.21 5.26 -10.23
CA SER A 94 0.29 5.73 -9.19
C SER A 94 0.99 5.73 -7.82
N PRO A 95 0.62 6.60 -6.87
CA PRO A 95 1.07 6.48 -5.50
C PRO A 95 0.45 5.23 -4.86
N PHE A 96 1.27 4.43 -4.18
CA PHE A 96 0.81 3.21 -3.50
C PHE A 96 0.32 3.50 -2.07
N ASN A 97 0.91 4.49 -1.41
CA ASN A 97 0.53 4.96 -0.09
C ASN A 97 0.26 6.48 -0.08
N MET A 98 -0.48 6.93 0.92
CA MET A 98 -0.85 8.34 1.13
C MET A 98 0.38 9.22 1.40
N GLY A 99 1.42 8.64 2.02
CA GLY A 99 2.70 9.32 2.23
C GLY A 99 3.50 9.55 0.95
N ARG A 100 3.10 8.93 -0.18
CA ARG A 100 3.74 9.02 -1.50
C ARG A 100 5.22 8.63 -1.48
N SER A 101 5.64 7.88 -0.46
CA SER A 101 6.97 7.30 -0.35
C SER A 101 7.11 6.02 -1.16
N THR A 102 6.01 5.31 -1.39
CA THR A 102 5.94 4.13 -2.24
C THR A 102 5.07 4.41 -3.46
N TRP A 103 5.61 4.11 -4.64
CA TRP A 103 4.94 4.30 -5.93
C TRP A 103 4.80 2.96 -6.65
N ARG A 104 3.72 2.82 -7.42
CA ARG A 104 3.45 1.63 -8.22
C ARG A 104 3.63 1.93 -9.70
N VAL A 105 4.28 1.03 -10.41
CA VAL A 105 4.19 0.95 -11.88
C VAL A 105 3.01 0.07 -12.22
N GLU A 106 1.95 0.68 -12.77
CA GLU A 106 0.72 -0.04 -13.15
C GLU A 106 0.89 -0.72 -14.51
N LYS A 107 1.51 -0.01 -15.47
CA LYS A 107 1.68 -0.53 -16.83
C LYS A 107 2.82 0.18 -17.56
N VAL A 108 3.56 -0.59 -18.35
CA VAL A 108 4.51 -0.07 -19.35
C VAL A 108 4.19 -0.72 -20.68
N MET A 109 4.03 0.08 -21.73
CA MET A 109 3.81 -0.40 -23.09
C MET A 109 4.69 0.34 -24.07
N VAL A 110 5.17 -0.38 -25.07
CA VAL A 110 5.98 0.15 -26.17
C VAL A 110 5.30 -0.25 -27.47
N ALA A 111 5.19 0.70 -28.39
CA ALA A 111 4.59 0.48 -29.70
C ALA A 111 5.55 -0.29 -30.59
N CYS A 112 5.05 -1.38 -31.18
CA CYS A 112 5.77 -2.11 -32.20
C CYS A 112 5.60 -1.40 -33.55
N ASP A 113 6.69 -0.90 -34.13
CA ASP A 113 6.65 -0.38 -35.49
C ASP A 113 6.79 -1.53 -36.49
N GLN A 114 6.00 -1.48 -37.58
CA GLN A 114 6.09 -2.42 -38.69
C GLN A 114 7.50 -2.36 -39.30
N GLY A 115 8.31 -3.38 -39.03
CA GLY A 115 9.66 -3.54 -39.61
C GLY A 115 10.75 -3.90 -38.59
N GLN A 116 10.63 -3.49 -37.32
CA GLN A 116 11.52 -3.92 -36.24
C GLN A 116 10.75 -3.92 -34.91
N PRO A 117 10.47 -5.09 -34.30
CA PRO A 117 9.95 -5.12 -32.94
C PRO A 117 11.05 -4.60 -32.01
N GLU A 118 10.85 -3.41 -31.44
CA GLU A 118 11.72 -2.94 -30.37
C GLU A 118 11.53 -3.89 -29.19
N LEU A 119 12.52 -4.75 -28.94
CA LEU A 119 12.47 -5.66 -27.81
C LEU A 119 12.36 -4.82 -26.54
N LEU A 120 11.28 -5.03 -25.78
CA LEU A 120 11.07 -4.43 -24.44
C LEU A 120 12.30 -4.61 -23.54
N THR A 121 13.11 -5.64 -23.80
CA THR A 121 14.32 -6.02 -23.09
C THR A 121 15.59 -5.29 -23.54
N ASN A 122 15.49 -4.30 -24.44
CA ASN A 122 16.64 -3.48 -24.79
C ASN A 122 16.93 -2.50 -23.64
N PRO A 123 18.14 -2.51 -23.02
CA PRO A 123 18.48 -1.60 -21.93
C PRO A 123 18.47 -0.13 -22.36
N LYS A 124 18.63 0.17 -23.65
CA LYS A 124 18.50 1.52 -24.22
C LYS A 124 17.15 1.75 -24.90
N GLY A 125 16.25 0.77 -24.86
CA GLY A 125 14.94 0.87 -25.48
C GLY A 125 13.97 1.79 -24.74
N VAL A 126 12.88 2.16 -25.42
CA VAL A 126 11.85 3.10 -24.95
C VAL A 126 11.31 2.71 -23.56
N GLY A 127 11.04 1.44 -23.31
CA GLY A 127 10.53 0.95 -22.02
C GLY A 127 11.48 1.22 -20.85
N SER A 128 12.78 0.97 -21.05
CA SER A 128 13.81 1.26 -20.05
C SER A 128 14.00 2.76 -19.84
N GLN A 129 13.91 3.57 -20.90
CA GLN A 129 13.98 5.03 -20.79
C GLN A 129 12.79 5.60 -20.01
N LEU A 130 11.57 5.11 -20.28
CA LEU A 130 10.36 5.50 -19.54
C LEU A 130 10.46 5.18 -18.05
N LEU A 131 10.92 3.97 -17.70
CA LEU A 131 11.14 3.60 -16.30
C LEU A 131 12.16 4.51 -15.64
N ARG A 132 13.37 4.68 -16.22
CA ARG A 132 14.41 5.55 -15.63
C ARG A 132 13.93 6.97 -15.44
N TYR A 133 13.22 7.52 -16.42
CA TYR A 133 12.65 8.86 -16.31
C TYR A 133 11.69 8.96 -15.12
N CYS A 134 10.78 8.00 -14.93
CA CYS A 134 9.86 8.03 -13.79
C CYS A 134 10.59 7.89 -12.45
N LEU A 135 11.58 6.99 -12.38
CA LEU A 135 12.40 6.79 -11.18
C LEU A 135 13.21 8.04 -10.81
N GLU A 136 13.55 8.90 -11.77
CA GLU A 136 14.27 10.15 -11.54
C GLU A 136 13.34 11.36 -11.30
N ALA A 137 12.24 11.44 -12.04
CA ALA A 137 11.31 12.58 -12.02
C ALA A 137 10.43 12.60 -10.75
N VAL A 138 10.12 11.43 -10.18
CA VAL A 138 9.29 11.32 -8.97
C VAL A 138 10.19 11.26 -7.73
N TRP A 139 10.74 12.42 -7.37
CA TRP A 139 11.65 12.62 -6.24
C TRP A 139 11.09 12.21 -4.86
N GLU A 140 9.76 12.15 -4.71
CA GLU A 140 9.09 11.72 -3.49
C GLU A 140 9.18 10.19 -3.28
N ALA A 141 9.37 9.44 -4.38
CA ALA A 141 9.38 7.99 -4.37
C ALA A 141 10.69 7.44 -3.79
N ARG A 142 10.61 6.82 -2.61
CA ARG A 142 11.71 6.06 -2.00
C ARG A 142 11.72 4.61 -2.47
N THR A 143 10.53 4.07 -2.69
CA THR A 143 10.32 2.68 -3.08
C THR A 143 9.37 2.61 -4.25
N TRP A 144 9.67 1.70 -5.18
CA TRP A 144 8.82 1.37 -6.31
C TRP A 144 8.37 -0.07 -6.20
N VAL A 145 7.10 -0.32 -6.46
CA VAL A 145 6.50 -1.65 -6.52
C VAL A 145 5.83 -1.87 -7.86
N LEU A 146 5.76 -3.12 -8.29
CA LEU A 146 5.03 -3.49 -9.50
C LEU A 146 4.58 -4.94 -9.41
N GLU A 147 3.60 -5.26 -10.23
CA GLU A 147 3.09 -6.60 -10.40
C GLU A 147 3.21 -6.99 -11.86
N VAL A 148 3.72 -8.20 -12.13
CA VAL A 148 3.92 -8.69 -13.49
C VAL A 148 3.53 -10.16 -13.57
N ASN A 149 2.77 -10.53 -14.59
CA ASN A 149 2.43 -11.93 -14.85
C ASN A 149 3.71 -12.73 -15.17
N ILE A 150 3.85 -13.90 -14.55
CA ILE A 150 5.05 -14.76 -14.71
C ILE A 150 5.21 -15.23 -16.17
N ASN A 151 4.12 -15.33 -16.92
CA ASN A 151 4.11 -15.71 -18.34
C ASN A 151 4.61 -14.59 -19.26
N GLU A 152 4.56 -13.33 -18.83
CA GLU A 152 5.04 -12.17 -19.59
C GLU A 152 6.57 -11.97 -19.47
N LYS A 153 7.33 -12.89 -20.09
CA LYS A 153 8.80 -12.93 -19.98
C LYS A 153 9.49 -11.62 -20.41
N ASN A 154 8.97 -10.92 -21.42
CA ASN A 154 9.53 -9.67 -21.92
C ASN A 154 9.36 -8.52 -20.92
N THR A 155 8.15 -8.37 -20.36
CA THR A 155 7.82 -7.38 -19.33
C THR A 155 8.63 -7.64 -18.06
N LEU A 156 8.70 -8.91 -17.64
CA LEU A 156 9.50 -9.34 -16.48
C LEU A 156 11.00 -9.04 -16.67
N ALA A 157 11.55 -9.32 -17.86
CA ALA A 157 12.95 -9.03 -18.17
C ALA A 157 13.24 -7.51 -18.18
N LEU A 158 12.33 -6.68 -18.72
CA LEU A 158 12.43 -5.22 -18.65
C LEU A 158 12.56 -4.74 -17.20
N TYR A 159 11.72 -5.25 -16.29
CA TYR A 159 11.76 -4.85 -14.88
C TYR A 159 13.04 -5.32 -14.18
N ARG A 160 13.46 -6.58 -14.40
CA ARG A 160 14.72 -7.11 -13.82
C ARG A 160 15.95 -6.32 -14.28
N GLN A 161 16.03 -5.96 -15.57
CA GLN A 161 17.12 -5.13 -16.10
C GLN A 161 17.13 -3.72 -15.50
N ASN A 162 15.97 -3.21 -15.12
CA ASN A 162 15.83 -1.93 -14.41
C ASN A 162 15.87 -2.10 -12.88
N GLY A 163 16.47 -3.18 -12.37
CA GLY A 163 16.82 -3.33 -10.96
C GLY A 163 15.66 -3.68 -10.03
N PHE A 164 14.50 -4.08 -10.56
CA PHE A 164 13.42 -4.62 -9.73
C PHE A 164 13.76 -6.04 -9.28
N GLN A 165 13.51 -6.32 -8.00
CA GLN A 165 13.74 -7.61 -7.37
C GLN A 165 12.39 -8.24 -6.94
N PRO A 166 12.23 -9.56 -7.07
CA PRO A 166 11.03 -10.25 -6.61
C PRO A 166 10.86 -10.14 -5.10
N LEU A 167 9.62 -10.00 -4.65
CA LEU A 167 9.24 -9.93 -3.24
C LEU A 167 8.32 -11.07 -2.81
N ALA A 168 7.29 -11.34 -3.60
CA ALA A 168 6.29 -12.37 -3.32
C ALA A 168 5.63 -12.81 -4.63
N GLN A 169 5.16 -14.05 -4.66
CA GLN A 169 4.26 -14.54 -5.70
C GLN A 169 2.81 -14.33 -5.26
N LEU A 170 1.96 -13.91 -6.20
CA LEU A 170 0.53 -13.74 -5.99
C LEU A 170 -0.22 -14.69 -6.93
N THR A 171 -1.20 -15.38 -6.36
CA THR A 171 -2.11 -16.26 -7.08
C THR A 171 -3.51 -15.65 -7.03
N TYR A 172 -4.09 -15.43 -8.21
CA TYR A 172 -5.46 -14.99 -8.37
C TYR A 172 -6.36 -16.22 -8.47
N TRP A 173 -7.27 -16.35 -7.52
CA TRP A 173 -8.19 -17.46 -7.41
C TRP A 173 -9.59 -17.03 -7.84
N LEU A 174 -10.28 -17.86 -8.61
CA LEU A 174 -11.70 -17.73 -8.91
C LEU A 174 -12.49 -18.74 -8.09
N LEU A 175 -13.47 -18.23 -7.36
CA LEU A 175 -14.53 -19.05 -6.80
C LEU A 175 -15.72 -18.99 -7.76
N GLU A 176 -16.04 -20.13 -8.37
CA GLU A 176 -17.15 -20.25 -9.30
C GLU A 176 -18.50 -19.95 -8.62
N PRO A 177 -19.51 -19.45 -9.36
CA PRO A 177 -20.81 -19.12 -8.77
C PRO A 177 -21.49 -20.29 -8.04
N THR A 178 -21.33 -21.52 -8.54
CA THR A 178 -21.88 -22.74 -7.92
C THR A 178 -21.24 -23.04 -6.56
N LEU A 179 -19.94 -22.80 -6.43
CA LEU A 179 -19.21 -22.93 -5.18
C LEU A 179 -19.67 -21.87 -4.18
N LEU A 180 -19.85 -20.62 -4.63
CA LEU A 180 -20.37 -19.53 -3.81
C LEU A 180 -21.79 -19.79 -3.31
N GLN A 181 -22.64 -20.47 -4.09
CA GLN A 181 -23.97 -20.88 -3.63
C GLN A 181 -23.89 -21.89 -2.48
N THR A 182 -22.99 -22.88 -2.61
CA THR A 182 -22.75 -23.87 -1.55
C THR A 182 -22.19 -23.22 -0.29
N LEU A 183 -21.22 -22.31 -0.44
CA LEU A 183 -20.64 -21.56 0.68
C LEU A 183 -21.66 -20.67 1.40
N ALA A 184 -22.57 -20.05 0.66
CA ALA A 184 -23.57 -19.17 1.25
C ALA A 184 -24.56 -19.91 2.17
N GLN A 185 -24.74 -21.22 1.98
CA GLN A 185 -25.58 -22.07 2.83
C GLN A 185 -24.90 -22.45 4.16
N GLN A 186 -23.58 -22.26 4.28
CA GLN A 186 -22.85 -22.56 5.51
C GLN A 186 -23.15 -21.52 6.59
N ASN A 187 -23.02 -21.94 7.86
CA ASN A 187 -23.18 -21.00 8.98
C ASN A 187 -22.04 -19.96 8.96
N SER A 188 -22.41 -18.71 8.73
CA SER A 188 -21.51 -17.56 8.66
C SER A 188 -21.41 -16.78 9.97
N GLU A 189 -22.01 -17.28 11.07
CA GLU A 189 -21.99 -16.58 12.37
C GLU A 189 -20.56 -16.27 12.82
N LEU A 190 -20.21 -15.01 12.61
CA LEU A 190 -18.96 -14.39 12.99
C LEU A 190 -19.22 -13.54 14.22
N PRO A 191 -18.65 -13.88 15.39
CA PRO A 191 -18.78 -13.04 16.56
C PRO A 191 -18.10 -11.69 16.28
N ASN A 192 -18.77 -10.59 16.64
CA ASN A 192 -18.24 -9.23 16.55
C ASN A 192 -17.76 -8.81 15.15
N LEU A 193 -18.52 -9.19 14.12
CA LEU A 193 -18.34 -8.60 12.79
C LEU A 193 -18.88 -7.16 12.81
N LEU A 194 -18.00 -6.19 12.58
CA LEU A 194 -18.31 -4.76 12.63
C LEU A 194 -18.09 -4.10 11.26
N PRO A 195 -18.88 -3.06 10.92
CA PRO A 195 -18.64 -2.26 9.73
C PRO A 195 -17.36 -1.45 9.89
N VAL A 196 -16.64 -1.24 8.80
CA VAL A 196 -15.39 -0.46 8.80
C VAL A 196 -15.68 1.03 8.89
N SER A 197 -15.03 1.72 9.82
CA SER A 197 -15.05 3.17 9.94
C SER A 197 -13.64 3.77 9.99
N ASN A 198 -13.55 5.10 9.84
CA ASN A 198 -12.27 5.81 9.98
C ASN A 198 -11.65 5.72 11.38
N ALA A 199 -12.44 5.40 12.42
CA ALA A 199 -11.94 5.18 13.77
C ALA A 199 -11.14 3.88 13.88
N ASP A 200 -11.46 2.89 13.02
CA ASP A 200 -10.88 1.55 13.06
C ASP A 200 -9.56 1.45 12.27
N ALA A 201 -9.13 2.54 11.64
CA ALA A 201 -7.98 2.58 10.76
C ALA A 201 -6.69 2.08 11.44
N GLN A 202 -6.53 2.35 12.75
CA GLN A 202 -5.39 1.83 13.52
C GLN A 202 -5.46 0.31 13.72
N LEU A 203 -6.66 -0.23 13.99
CA LEU A 203 -6.86 -1.68 14.15
C LEU A 203 -6.59 -2.42 12.84
N LEU A 204 -7.08 -1.87 11.72
CA LEU A 204 -6.86 -2.42 10.39
C LEU A 204 -5.38 -2.36 9.99
N TYR A 205 -4.69 -1.27 10.30
CA TYR A 205 -3.25 -1.15 10.09
C TYR A 205 -2.46 -2.21 10.88
N GLN A 206 -2.83 -2.44 12.14
CA GLN A 206 -2.19 -3.49 12.96
C GLN A 206 -2.42 -4.87 12.36
N LEU A 207 -3.65 -5.17 11.92
CA LEU A 207 -4.00 -6.42 11.24
C LEU A 207 -3.18 -6.60 9.94
N ASP A 208 -3.09 -5.58 9.09
CA ASP A 208 -2.27 -5.58 7.88
C ASP A 208 -0.79 -5.87 8.20
N CYS A 209 -0.27 -5.27 9.28
CA CYS A 209 1.11 -5.49 9.69
C CYS A 209 1.41 -6.91 10.16
N VAL A 210 0.52 -7.52 10.94
CA VAL A 210 0.73 -8.88 11.46
C VAL A 210 0.51 -9.95 10.40
N SER A 211 -0.30 -9.65 9.38
CA SER A 211 -0.58 -10.55 8.26
C SER A 211 0.45 -10.49 7.13
N MET A 212 1.50 -9.67 7.26
CA MET A 212 2.55 -9.50 6.24
C MET A 212 3.99 -9.63 6.77
N PRO A 213 4.90 -10.22 5.98
CA PRO A 213 6.32 -10.26 6.28
C PRO A 213 6.94 -8.87 6.51
N PRO A 214 7.95 -8.74 7.39
CA PRO A 214 8.59 -7.46 7.69
C PRO A 214 9.13 -6.72 6.46
N LEU A 215 9.71 -7.45 5.50
CA LEU A 215 10.26 -6.87 4.27
C LEU A 215 9.16 -6.20 3.44
N LEU A 216 8.01 -6.87 3.27
CA LEU A 216 6.86 -6.32 2.54
C LEU A 216 6.30 -5.08 3.23
N ARG A 217 6.20 -5.11 4.56
CA ARG A 217 5.77 -3.95 5.35
C ARG A 217 6.66 -2.73 5.10
N GLN A 218 7.97 -2.94 5.10
CA GLN A 218 8.93 -1.86 4.85
C GLN A 218 8.83 -1.31 3.42
N VAL A 219 8.66 -2.19 2.43
CA VAL A 219 8.52 -1.78 1.02
C VAL A 219 7.23 -0.99 0.82
N PHE A 220 6.13 -1.45 1.40
CA PHE A 220 4.82 -0.82 1.27
C PHE A 220 4.72 0.51 2.03
N ASP A 221 5.47 0.66 3.12
CA ASP A 221 5.55 1.87 3.94
C ASP A 221 4.15 2.45 4.27
N ARG A 222 3.21 1.55 4.54
CA ARG A 222 1.83 1.92 4.89
C ARG A 222 1.76 2.43 6.31
N ASN A 223 0.82 3.34 6.54
CA ASN A 223 0.48 3.91 7.82
C ASN A 223 -1.03 3.79 8.07
N SER A 224 -1.47 4.15 9.29
CA SER A 224 -2.90 4.09 9.62
C SER A 224 -3.76 5.10 8.86
N GLN A 225 -3.18 6.15 8.26
CA GLN A 225 -3.93 7.08 7.42
C GLN A 225 -4.32 6.44 6.07
N ASP A 226 -3.57 5.45 5.59
CA ASP A 226 -3.88 4.70 4.36
C ASP A 226 -5.19 3.89 4.45
N PHE A 227 -5.63 3.58 5.68
CA PHE A 227 -6.87 2.85 5.94
C PHE A 227 -8.07 3.77 6.16
N LYS A 228 -7.87 5.09 6.14
CA LYS A 228 -8.96 6.06 6.26
C LYS A 228 -9.61 6.31 4.90
N THR A 229 -10.92 6.23 4.83
CA THR A 229 -11.69 6.76 3.71
C THR A 229 -11.79 8.28 3.85
N HIS A 230 -10.94 9.00 3.12
CA HIS A 230 -11.04 10.46 3.09
C HIS A 230 -12.27 10.90 2.28
N PHE A 231 -13.02 11.87 2.79
CA PHE A 231 -14.32 12.32 2.23
C PHE A 231 -14.29 12.62 0.72
N LEU A 232 -13.18 13.18 0.20
CA LEU A 232 -12.99 13.49 -1.22
C LEU A 232 -12.64 12.25 -2.07
N MET A 233 -11.87 11.31 -1.51
CA MET A 233 -11.56 10.02 -2.14
C MET A 233 -12.78 9.10 -2.15
N GLY A 234 -13.59 9.15 -1.07
CA GLY A 234 -14.89 8.51 -0.96
C GLY A 234 -15.94 9.10 -1.90
N LEU A 235 -15.86 10.38 -2.26
CA LEU A 235 -16.70 10.99 -3.29
C LEU A 235 -16.28 10.53 -4.69
N CYS A 236 -14.99 10.56 -5.03
CA CYS A 236 -14.53 10.05 -6.34
C CYS A 236 -14.73 8.54 -6.49
N SER A 237 -14.51 7.73 -5.44
CA SER A 237 -14.78 6.29 -5.49
C SER A 237 -16.28 6.01 -5.58
N LYS A 238 -17.14 6.81 -4.94
CA LYS A 238 -18.61 6.70 -5.10
C LYS A 238 -19.08 7.13 -6.47
N TRP A 239 -18.45 8.13 -7.09
CA TRP A 239 -18.75 8.53 -8.46
C TRP A 239 -18.27 7.48 -9.47
N GLN A 240 -17.09 6.88 -9.25
CA GLN A 240 -16.57 5.76 -10.04
C GLN A 240 -17.39 4.48 -9.83
N GLN A 241 -17.86 4.21 -8.61
CA GLN A 241 -18.78 3.12 -8.29
C GLN A 241 -20.18 3.33 -8.89
N TRP A 242 -20.67 4.58 -8.90
CA TRP A 242 -21.94 4.94 -9.52
C TRP A 242 -21.86 4.80 -11.06
N LEU A 243 -20.74 5.19 -11.67
CA LEU A 243 -20.51 5.04 -13.11
C LEU A 243 -20.21 3.59 -13.52
N ASN A 244 -19.52 2.82 -12.70
CA ASN A 244 -19.19 1.40 -12.96
C ASN A 244 -20.27 0.43 -12.44
N GLN A 245 -21.35 0.95 -11.85
CA GLN A 245 -22.36 0.16 -11.15
C GLN A 245 -21.76 -0.90 -10.22
N THR A 246 -20.76 -0.51 -9.43
CA THR A 246 -20.14 -1.37 -8.44
C THR A 246 -20.58 -1.00 -7.02
N GLU A 247 -20.75 -1.99 -6.16
CA GLU A 247 -21.04 -1.79 -4.74
C GLU A 247 -19.88 -2.29 -3.90
N VAL A 248 -19.55 -1.58 -2.83
CA VAL A 248 -18.46 -1.98 -1.94
C VAL A 248 -19.00 -2.32 -0.57
N ALA A 249 -18.77 -3.56 -0.14
CA ALA A 249 -19.10 -4.05 1.19
C ALA A 249 -17.81 -4.35 1.96
N GLN A 250 -17.71 -3.88 3.20
CA GLN A 250 -16.51 -4.03 4.03
C GLN A 250 -16.90 -4.40 5.44
N GLY A 251 -16.10 -5.25 6.08
CA GLY A 251 -16.30 -5.64 7.46
C GLY A 251 -15.00 -6.16 8.07
N TYR A 252 -14.91 -6.06 9.39
CA TYR A 252 -13.80 -6.63 10.14
C TYR A 252 -14.30 -7.33 11.40
N VAL A 253 -13.55 -8.34 11.83
CA VAL A 253 -13.85 -9.14 13.02
C VAL A 253 -13.01 -8.60 14.17
N PHE A 254 -13.68 -8.15 15.22
CA PHE A 254 -13.05 -7.61 16.41
C PHE A 254 -12.95 -8.67 17.51
N GLU A 255 -11.78 -8.79 18.12
CA GLU A 255 -11.58 -9.64 19.30
C GLU A 255 -11.55 -8.81 20.58
N PRO A 256 -12.56 -8.90 21.47
CA PRO A 256 -12.65 -8.06 22.66
C PRO A 256 -11.50 -8.28 23.65
N GLN A 257 -10.98 -9.51 23.75
CA GLN A 257 -9.94 -9.86 24.72
C GLN A 257 -8.62 -9.15 24.42
N ARG A 258 -8.20 -9.13 23.16
CA ARG A 258 -6.95 -8.48 22.72
C ARG A 258 -7.16 -7.05 22.24
N LYS A 259 -8.42 -6.61 22.12
CA LYS A 259 -8.83 -5.33 21.55
C LYS A 259 -8.20 -5.11 20.16
N ALA A 260 -8.20 -6.16 19.34
CA ALA A 260 -7.53 -6.20 18.05
C ALA A 260 -8.50 -6.63 16.94
N ALA A 261 -8.25 -6.17 15.71
CA ALA A 261 -8.88 -6.75 14.53
C ALA A 261 -8.15 -8.05 14.19
N ILE A 262 -8.91 -9.15 14.01
CA ILE A 262 -8.37 -10.49 13.73
C ILE A 262 -8.71 -10.97 12.31
N GLY A 263 -9.64 -10.29 11.64
CA GLY A 263 -9.98 -10.53 10.24
C GLY A 263 -10.60 -9.30 9.61
N TYR A 264 -10.42 -9.14 8.31
CA TYR A 264 -10.95 -8.04 7.51
C TYR A 264 -11.26 -8.53 6.11
N PHE A 265 -12.39 -8.08 5.55
CA PHE A 265 -12.70 -8.28 4.15
C PHE A 265 -13.20 -6.99 3.50
N LYS A 266 -12.94 -6.89 2.20
CA LYS A 266 -13.52 -5.88 1.32
C LYS A 266 -13.97 -6.56 0.04
N LEU A 267 -15.24 -6.41 -0.29
CA LEU A 267 -15.86 -6.87 -1.53
C LEU A 267 -16.12 -5.68 -2.44
N THR A 268 -15.79 -5.85 -3.71
CA THR A 268 -16.23 -5.00 -4.82
C THR A 268 -17.16 -5.84 -5.70
N LEU A 269 -18.44 -5.50 -5.67
CA LEU A 269 -19.53 -6.26 -6.25
C LEU A 269 -19.97 -5.57 -7.54
N SER A 270 -20.26 -6.34 -8.59
CA SER A 270 -20.70 -5.85 -9.89
C SER A 270 -22.23 -5.97 -9.94
N LYS A 271 -22.94 -4.85 -10.15
CA LYS A 271 -24.41 -4.87 -10.21
C LYS A 271 -24.96 -5.33 -11.56
N ASN A 272 -24.15 -5.21 -12.61
CA ASN A 272 -24.56 -5.47 -13.99
C ASN A 272 -24.21 -6.84 -14.53
N GLY A 273 -23.48 -7.66 -13.76
CA GLY A 273 -23.06 -8.95 -14.29
C GLY A 273 -21.91 -8.87 -15.32
N SER A 274 -21.21 -7.73 -15.40
CA SER A 274 -20.21 -7.49 -16.45
C SER A 274 -18.83 -8.08 -16.14
N GLN A 275 -18.43 -8.09 -14.87
CA GLN A 275 -17.13 -8.58 -14.40
C GLN A 275 -17.32 -9.38 -13.12
N PRO A 276 -16.48 -10.39 -12.82
CA PRO A 276 -16.55 -11.11 -11.56
C PRO A 276 -16.41 -10.17 -10.36
N HIS A 277 -16.96 -10.57 -9.23
CA HIS A 277 -16.78 -9.85 -7.98
C HIS A 277 -15.33 -9.95 -7.52
N GLN A 278 -14.84 -8.96 -6.79
CA GLN A 278 -13.47 -8.96 -6.28
C GLN A 278 -13.46 -8.89 -4.76
N ALA A 279 -12.67 -9.75 -4.12
CA ALA A 279 -12.46 -9.80 -2.68
C ALA A 279 -11.01 -9.48 -2.32
N GLN A 280 -10.87 -8.66 -1.28
CA GLN A 280 -9.65 -8.59 -0.49
C GLN A 280 -9.93 -9.22 0.87
N LEU A 281 -9.08 -10.14 1.29
CA LEU A 281 -9.18 -10.84 2.58
C LEU A 281 -7.87 -10.70 3.33
N ILE A 282 -7.96 -10.32 4.60
CA ILE A 282 -6.83 -10.27 5.52
C ILE A 282 -7.26 -10.98 6.79
N VAL A 283 -6.48 -11.98 7.21
CA VAL A 283 -6.72 -12.75 8.42
C VAL A 283 -5.44 -12.76 9.23
N HIS A 284 -5.57 -12.58 10.53
CA HIS A 284 -4.45 -12.65 11.45
C HIS A 284 -3.89 -14.09 11.43
N PRO A 285 -2.57 -14.32 11.30
CA PRO A 285 -2.00 -15.68 11.16
C PRO A 285 -2.38 -16.66 12.28
N ALA A 286 -2.54 -16.18 13.52
CA ALA A 286 -3.03 -16.98 14.64
C ALA A 286 -4.53 -17.37 14.60
N TYR A 287 -5.32 -16.86 13.64
CA TYR A 287 -6.77 -17.02 13.55
C TYR A 287 -7.21 -17.58 12.17
N THR A 288 -6.41 -18.48 11.58
CA THR A 288 -6.67 -19.09 10.26
C THR A 288 -8.02 -19.84 10.18
N TRP A 289 -8.57 -20.27 11.33
CA TRP A 289 -9.93 -20.82 11.44
C TRP A 289 -11.04 -19.85 10.96
N LEU A 290 -10.74 -18.55 10.80
CA LEU A 290 -11.68 -17.56 10.28
C LEU A 290 -11.91 -17.68 8.77
N TYR A 291 -11.01 -18.32 8.00
CA TYR A 291 -11.13 -18.39 6.54
C TYR A 291 -12.48 -18.95 6.07
N PRO A 292 -12.96 -20.13 6.54
CA PRO A 292 -14.27 -20.65 6.17
C PRO A 292 -15.41 -19.69 6.48
N LYS A 293 -15.40 -19.09 7.68
CA LYS A 293 -16.50 -18.22 8.13
C LYS A 293 -16.55 -16.91 7.35
N LEU A 294 -15.39 -16.30 7.09
CA LEU A 294 -15.30 -15.07 6.29
C LEU A 294 -15.68 -15.32 4.83
N LEU A 295 -15.26 -16.45 4.25
CA LEU A 295 -15.65 -16.81 2.89
C LEU A 295 -17.14 -17.14 2.77
N ALA A 296 -17.73 -17.83 3.74
CA ALA A 296 -19.18 -18.04 3.81
C ALA A 296 -19.93 -16.70 3.93
N GLN A 297 -19.47 -15.78 4.78
CA GLN A 297 -20.05 -14.45 4.92
C GLN A 297 -19.96 -13.65 3.61
N MET A 298 -18.81 -13.67 2.94
CA MET A 298 -18.64 -13.00 1.65
C MET A 298 -19.56 -13.61 0.58
N ALA A 299 -19.68 -14.94 0.54
CA ALA A 299 -20.57 -15.64 -0.36
C ALA A 299 -22.04 -15.22 -0.15
N GLN A 300 -22.51 -15.12 1.10
CA GLN A 300 -23.86 -14.62 1.41
C GLN A 300 -24.12 -13.18 0.95
N ILE A 301 -23.11 -12.32 1.02
CA ILE A 301 -23.20 -10.95 0.51
C ILE A 301 -23.31 -10.97 -1.02
N VAL A 302 -22.47 -11.77 -1.68
CA VAL A 302 -22.42 -11.92 -3.14
C VAL A 302 -23.74 -12.44 -3.71
N GLN A 303 -24.43 -13.37 -3.03
CA GLN A 303 -25.73 -13.91 -3.48
C GLN A 303 -26.83 -12.85 -3.67
N LYS A 304 -26.66 -11.63 -3.13
CA LYS A 304 -27.61 -10.52 -3.32
C LYS A 304 -27.44 -9.82 -4.68
N PHE A 305 -26.39 -10.17 -5.43
CA PHE A 305 -26.01 -9.58 -6.71
C PHE A 305 -26.11 -10.64 -7.82
N PRO A 306 -25.96 -10.26 -9.10
CA PRO A 306 -26.00 -11.23 -10.20
C PRO A 306 -25.02 -12.39 -9.99
N SER A 307 -25.41 -13.59 -10.42
CA SER A 307 -24.61 -14.80 -10.25
C SER A 307 -23.30 -14.73 -11.04
N GLN A 308 -22.23 -14.32 -10.36
CA GLN A 308 -20.88 -14.21 -10.91
C GLN A 308 -19.85 -14.86 -9.99
N GLY A 309 -18.67 -15.17 -10.55
CA GLY A 309 -17.55 -15.67 -9.76
C GLY A 309 -17.00 -14.59 -8.83
N LEU A 310 -16.25 -15.03 -7.82
CA LEU A 310 -15.54 -14.16 -6.88
C LEU A 310 -14.04 -14.38 -7.04
N GLU A 311 -13.34 -13.33 -7.45
CA GLU A 311 -11.89 -13.29 -7.52
C GLU A 311 -11.30 -12.93 -6.16
N LEU A 312 -10.30 -13.70 -5.73
CA LEU A 312 -9.58 -13.50 -4.48
C LEU A 312 -8.07 -13.63 -4.72
N ILE A 313 -7.30 -12.74 -4.11
CA ILE A 313 -5.84 -12.77 -4.20
C ILE A 313 -5.26 -13.48 -2.97
N SER A 314 -4.34 -14.41 -3.21
CA SER A 314 -3.49 -15.00 -2.18
C SER A 314 -2.03 -14.78 -2.51
N ALA A 315 -1.19 -14.67 -1.47
CA ALA A 315 0.25 -14.56 -1.62
C ALA A 315 0.94 -15.82 -1.08
N ASP A 316 2.13 -16.12 -1.58
CA ASP A 316 2.95 -17.28 -1.21
C ASP A 316 3.23 -17.42 0.31
N TYR A 317 3.34 -16.30 1.03
CA TYR A 317 3.53 -16.28 2.48
C TYR A 317 2.25 -16.52 3.29
N GLN A 318 1.09 -16.72 2.63
CA GLN A 318 -0.22 -16.98 3.25
C GLN A 318 -0.66 -18.42 2.96
N HIS A 319 0.21 -19.38 3.28
CA HIS A 319 0.04 -20.78 2.91
C HIS A 319 -1.30 -21.39 3.34
N GLU A 320 -1.79 -21.06 4.54
CA GLU A 320 -3.07 -21.59 5.04
C GLU A 320 -4.28 -21.09 4.23
N ARG A 321 -4.16 -19.93 3.57
CA ARG A 321 -5.20 -19.43 2.67
C ARG A 321 -5.19 -20.20 1.37
N GLU A 322 -4.02 -20.39 0.76
CA GLU A 322 -3.87 -21.14 -0.48
C GLU A 322 -4.36 -22.57 -0.30
N GLU A 323 -3.90 -23.24 0.75
CA GLU A 323 -4.33 -24.61 1.06
C GLU A 323 -5.84 -24.69 1.29
N TYR A 324 -6.44 -23.67 1.93
CA TYR A 324 -7.89 -23.64 2.11
C TYR A 324 -8.65 -23.44 0.78
N LEU A 325 -8.17 -22.55 -0.09
CA LEU A 325 -8.78 -22.29 -1.40
C LEU A 325 -8.66 -23.51 -2.34
N GLU A 326 -7.52 -24.20 -2.30
CA GLU A 326 -7.32 -25.46 -3.03
C GLU A 326 -8.29 -26.55 -2.54
N LYS A 327 -8.41 -26.74 -1.22
CA LYS A 327 -9.36 -27.69 -0.63
C LYS A 327 -10.82 -27.38 -0.97
N LEU A 328 -11.12 -26.09 -1.11
CA LEU A 328 -12.45 -25.60 -1.48
C LEU A 328 -12.76 -25.86 -2.98
N GLY A 329 -11.74 -26.11 -3.81
CA GLY A 329 -11.88 -26.29 -5.25
C GLY A 329 -11.93 -24.97 -6.03
N ALA A 330 -11.33 -23.90 -5.50
CA ALA A 330 -11.14 -22.65 -6.25
C ALA A 330 -10.14 -22.87 -7.41
N SER A 331 -10.33 -22.18 -8.53
CA SER A 331 -9.46 -22.30 -9.69
C SER A 331 -8.41 -21.17 -9.74
N PRO A 332 -7.12 -21.47 -9.92
CA PRO A 332 -6.11 -20.43 -10.12
C PRO A 332 -6.21 -19.87 -11.54
N ILE A 333 -6.50 -18.58 -11.68
CA ILE A 333 -6.61 -17.88 -12.98
C ILE A 333 -5.24 -17.40 -13.44
N GLU A 334 -4.50 -16.75 -12.53
CA GLU A 334 -3.30 -16.01 -12.88
C GLU A 334 -2.27 -16.05 -11.76
N ASN A 335 -1.00 -16.19 -12.14
CA ASN A 335 0.13 -16.12 -11.23
C ASN A 335 0.99 -14.92 -11.60
N THR A 336 1.14 -14.00 -10.65
CA THR A 336 1.92 -12.78 -10.82
C THR A 336 3.05 -12.72 -9.80
N LEU A 337 4.05 -11.90 -10.12
CA LEU A 337 5.22 -11.67 -9.29
C LEU A 337 5.19 -10.22 -8.83
N LEU A 338 5.03 -10.02 -7.53
CA LEU A 338 5.23 -8.72 -6.89
C LEU A 338 6.73 -8.45 -6.84
N MET A 339 7.15 -7.31 -7.38
CA MET A 339 8.55 -6.89 -7.39
C MET A 339 8.70 -5.50 -6.78
N SER A 340 9.90 -5.19 -6.29
CA SER A 340 10.22 -3.85 -5.81
C SER A 340 11.62 -3.38 -6.17
N ARG A 341 11.81 -2.07 -6.07
CA ARG A 341 13.11 -1.40 -6.19
C ARG A 341 13.13 -0.21 -5.23
N SER A 342 14.20 -0.08 -4.45
CA SER A 342 14.48 1.15 -3.71
C SER A 342 15.22 2.16 -4.58
N VAL A 343 14.91 3.44 -4.41
CA VAL A 343 15.58 4.55 -5.07
C VAL A 343 16.13 5.47 -4.01
N TRP A 344 17.45 5.62 -4.01
CA TRP A 344 18.09 6.62 -3.17
C TRP A 344 18.16 7.94 -3.92
N HIS A 345 17.23 8.84 -3.62
CA HIS A 345 17.42 10.24 -3.95
C HIS A 345 18.39 10.82 -2.93
N LYS A 346 19.57 11.25 -3.39
CA LYS A 346 20.42 12.11 -2.56
C LYS A 346 19.58 13.36 -2.31
N LEU A 347 19.03 13.50 -1.10
CA LEU A 347 18.47 14.76 -0.64
C LEU A 347 19.59 15.77 -0.81
N LYS A 348 19.54 16.53 -1.89
CA LYS A 348 20.09 17.87 -1.86
C LYS A 348 19.19 18.55 -0.87
N GLU A 349 19.57 18.50 0.41
CA GLU A 349 19.25 19.59 1.31
C GLU A 349 19.62 20.82 0.50
N ALA A 350 18.61 21.51 -0.02
CA ALA A 350 18.79 22.86 -0.49
C ALA A 350 19.19 23.59 0.78
N LYS A 351 20.49 23.58 1.08
CA LYS A 351 21.09 24.57 1.92
C LYS A 351 20.53 25.86 1.36
N LEU A 352 19.68 26.52 2.14
CA LEU A 352 19.28 27.90 1.93
C LEU A 352 20.50 28.79 2.17
N GLU A 353 21.61 28.50 1.47
CA GLU A 353 22.73 29.41 1.27
C GLU A 353 22.21 30.46 0.28
N GLY A 354 21.46 31.44 0.79
CA GLY A 354 20.99 32.57 -0.02
C GLY A 354 19.69 33.26 0.40
N LEU A 355 18.94 32.79 1.39
CA LEU A 355 17.90 33.64 1.99
C LEU A 355 18.52 34.45 3.13
N HIS A 356 19.09 35.61 2.76
CA HIS A 356 19.42 36.75 3.62
C HIS A 356 18.17 37.34 4.32
N LEU A 357 17.25 36.51 4.82
CA LEU A 357 16.10 36.97 5.61
C LEU A 357 16.52 37.47 6.99
N SER A 358 17.71 37.10 7.46
CA SER A 358 18.31 37.62 8.69
C SER A 358 18.57 39.13 8.63
N ASP A 359 18.85 39.68 7.45
CA ASP A 359 19.19 41.10 7.29
C ASP A 359 17.95 42.01 7.16
N MET A 360 16.78 41.46 6.78
CA MET A 360 15.53 42.22 6.73
C MET A 360 14.73 42.19 8.05
N LEU A 361 15.06 41.29 8.98
CA LEU A 361 14.38 41.16 10.28
C LEU A 361 15.12 41.85 11.45
N GLN A 362 16.22 42.58 11.18
CA GLN A 362 16.93 43.35 12.21
C GLN A 362 16.08 44.48 12.84
N GLY A 363 14.98 44.88 12.21
CA GLY A 363 14.06 45.92 12.71
C GLY A 363 13.06 45.45 13.78
N LEU A 364 13.00 44.16 14.12
CA LEU A 364 12.05 43.60 15.11
C LEU A 364 12.73 42.99 16.34
N GLN A 365 14.01 43.27 16.57
CA GLN A 365 14.67 42.85 17.81
C GLN A 365 14.22 43.72 18.98
N ALA A 366 13.49 43.12 19.92
CA ALA A 366 13.20 43.71 21.22
C ALA A 366 14.53 44.00 21.95
N VAL A 367 14.63 45.23 22.47
CA VAL A 367 15.78 45.77 23.20
C VAL A 367 16.33 44.74 24.21
N PRO A 368 17.64 44.41 24.19
CA PRO A 368 18.23 43.49 25.14
C PRO A 368 18.29 44.15 26.52
N ARG A 369 17.44 43.69 27.45
CA ARG A 369 17.60 43.98 28.87
C ARG A 369 18.87 43.30 29.36
N THR A 370 19.84 44.10 29.80
CA THR A 370 21.06 43.65 30.45
C THR A 370 20.72 42.78 31.67
N PRO A 371 21.17 41.52 31.74
CA PRO A 371 20.94 40.69 32.91
C PRO A 371 21.77 41.22 34.09
N ILE A 372 21.09 41.43 35.22
CA ILE A 372 21.69 41.83 36.50
C ILE A 372 22.50 40.63 37.05
N PRO A 373 23.77 40.82 37.46
CA PRO A 373 24.64 39.72 37.88
C PRO A 373 24.39 39.36 39.36
N THR A 374 23.71 38.25 39.63
CA THR A 374 23.63 37.68 40.98
C THR A 374 24.79 36.72 41.20
N ARG A 375 25.77 37.15 41.99
CA ARG A 375 26.84 36.31 42.55
C ARG A 375 26.24 35.23 43.45
N PHE A 376 26.54 33.96 43.18
CA PHE A 376 26.57 32.93 44.22
C PHE A 376 27.86 32.13 44.11
N SER A 377 28.73 32.31 45.09
CA SER A 377 29.93 31.51 45.31
C SER A 377 29.94 31.02 46.76
N TRP A 378 29.95 29.68 46.89
CA TRP A 378 30.35 28.85 48.04
C TRP A 378 29.53 29.01 49.34
N VAL A 379 29.15 27.94 50.05
CA VAL A 379 30.03 27.01 50.77
C VAL A 379 29.38 25.62 50.86
N LYS A 380 30.18 24.58 50.60
CA LYS A 380 29.97 23.23 51.16
C LYS A 380 30.85 23.13 52.39
N GLU A 381 30.28 22.80 53.54
CA GLU A 381 30.93 21.90 54.51
C GLU A 381 29.89 21.17 55.38
N PRO A 382 30.25 19.98 55.91
CA PRO A 382 29.34 18.96 56.41
C PRO A 382 29.26 18.94 57.93
N ILE A 383 28.16 18.48 58.54
CA ILE A 383 28.14 18.12 59.96
C ILE A 383 27.40 16.80 60.20
N ASN A 384 28.12 15.95 60.93
CA ASN A 384 27.88 14.59 61.39
C ASN A 384 26.63 14.39 62.27
N LEU A 385 26.16 13.14 62.26
CA LEU A 385 25.51 12.49 63.39
C LEU A 385 26.51 12.34 64.55
N SER A 386 26.24 12.91 65.73
CA SER A 386 26.22 12.17 67.00
C SER A 386 25.52 12.95 68.13
N GLU A 387 24.61 12.23 68.80
CA GLU A 387 24.32 12.20 70.25
C GLU A 387 24.02 13.49 71.05
N LYS A 388 22.79 13.54 71.58
CA LYS A 388 22.46 13.85 72.99
C LYS A 388 21.01 13.40 73.26
N ASN A 389 20.79 12.31 73.99
CA ASN A 389 20.76 12.19 75.46
C ASN A 389 19.40 12.50 76.08
N GLN A 390 18.91 11.51 76.82
CA GLN A 390 18.17 11.63 78.10
C GLN A 390 16.74 12.17 78.05
N ILE A 391 15.78 11.81 78.89
CA ILE A 391 15.52 10.82 79.96
C ILE A 391 14.04 11.09 80.29
N ASP A 392 13.26 10.05 80.63
CA ASP A 392 11.97 10.07 81.34
C ASP A 392 10.77 10.80 80.70
N SER A 393 9.53 10.30 80.75
CA SER A 393 8.92 9.38 81.69
C SER A 393 7.53 8.94 81.16
N GLN A 394 7.20 7.66 81.42
CA GLN A 394 5.85 7.14 81.73
C GLN A 394 4.78 7.23 80.61
N LYS A 395 3.99 6.20 80.28
CA LYS A 395 3.48 5.09 81.10
C LYS A 395 2.67 4.12 80.21
N TYR A 396 2.70 2.85 80.60
CA TYR A 396 1.81 1.72 80.23
C TYR A 396 1.88 1.21 78.78
N ARG A 397 2.66 0.13 78.58
CA ARG A 397 2.31 -1.31 78.75
C ARG A 397 1.59 -1.86 77.51
N HIS A 398 2.27 -2.69 76.73
CA HIS A 398 2.44 -4.15 76.96
C HIS A 398 1.10 -4.88 76.80
N GLN A 399 1.02 -6.03 76.15
CA GLN A 399 2.02 -7.07 75.93
C GLN A 399 1.42 -7.98 74.84
N ASP A 400 2.17 -8.37 73.80
CA ASP A 400 2.84 -9.69 73.71
C ASP A 400 1.84 -10.83 73.41
N ASN A 401 2.16 -11.93 72.72
CA ASN A 401 3.45 -12.55 72.53
C ASN A 401 3.37 -13.64 71.46
N ASN A 402 4.50 -13.81 70.77
CA ASN A 402 5.25 -15.05 70.58
C ASN A 402 4.65 -16.33 69.96
N ASN A 403 5.61 -16.93 69.24
CA ASN A 403 5.93 -18.35 69.08
C ASN A 403 5.18 -19.08 67.97
N SER A 404 5.85 -19.39 66.85
CA SER A 404 6.95 -20.36 66.66
C SER A 404 6.44 -21.81 66.56
N PHE A 405 7.05 -22.50 65.58
CA PHE A 405 7.34 -23.93 65.51
C PHE A 405 6.40 -24.85 64.71
N LYS A 406 7.05 -25.45 63.69
CA LYS A 406 7.03 -26.86 63.26
C LYS A 406 5.76 -27.39 62.55
N SER A 407 5.84 -27.73 61.26
CA SER A 407 6.46 -28.93 60.63
C SER A 407 5.68 -30.22 60.85
N SER A 408 5.13 -30.80 59.77
CA SER A 408 5.12 -32.25 59.50
C SER A 408 4.37 -32.59 58.20
N GLU A 409 5.17 -32.87 57.17
CA GLU A 409 5.12 -34.06 56.30
C GLU A 409 4.15 -35.21 56.68
N LYS A 410 3.35 -35.70 55.71
CA LYS A 410 3.33 -37.08 55.11
C LYS A 410 1.98 -37.38 54.42
N ILE A 411 1.96 -37.76 53.12
CA ILE A 411 1.96 -39.15 52.56
C ILE A 411 0.70 -39.93 53.03
N ASP A 412 -0.17 -40.57 52.24
CA ASP A 412 -0.06 -41.33 50.97
C ASP A 412 -1.46 -41.70 50.40
N LYS A 413 -1.47 -42.18 49.14
CA LYS A 413 -2.40 -43.18 48.53
C LYS A 413 -3.91 -42.86 48.45
N GLY A 414 -4.64 -43.17 47.38
CA GLY A 414 -4.38 -44.01 46.20
C GLY A 414 -5.71 -44.63 45.75
N SER A 415 -5.87 -44.78 44.43
CA SER A 415 -6.76 -45.71 43.71
C SER A 415 -8.29 -45.60 43.87
N LYS A 416 -8.97 -45.14 42.81
CA LYS A 416 -9.57 -46.02 41.79
C LYS A 416 -9.97 -45.22 40.55
#